data_AF-A0A0L7SPZ8-F1
#
_entry.id   AF-A0A0L7SPZ8-F1
#
_cell.length_a   1.000
_cell.length_b   1.000
_cell.length_c   1.000
_cell.angle_alpha   90.00
_cell.angle_beta   90.00
_cell.angle_gamma   90.00
#
_symmetry.space_group_name_H-M   'P 1'
#
loop_
_entity.id
_entity.type
_entity.pdbx_description
1 polymer ?
#
loop_
_entity_poly.entity_id
_entity_poly.type
_entity_poly.pdbx_seq_one_letter_code
_entity_poly.pdbx_strand_id
1 'polypeptide(L)'
;QGPLTLETRYDPAGRIVMRRSAVLERRYLWDGLDQVTQQMLASAEPDGSGPAFSQQRFGYDAAGQLTQRIAAGREERFSYDPAGNRTDTRGQVVW
;
A
#
# COMPACT_ATOMS: atom_id res chain seq x y z
N GLN A 1 9.93 -21.36 22.02
CA GLN A 1 9.46 -20.37 21.03
C GLN A 1 10.65 -19.47 20.70
N GLY A 2 11.06 -19.40 19.42
CA GLY A 2 12.17 -18.55 18.99
C GLY A 2 11.78 -17.07 18.96
N PRO A 3 12.74 -16.13 19.01
CA PRO A 3 12.43 -14.71 19.05
C PRO A 3 11.72 -14.28 17.76
N LEU A 4 10.56 -13.64 17.90
CA LEU A 4 9.90 -12.93 16.81
C LEU A 4 10.80 -11.76 16.39
N THR A 5 11.67 -12.01 15.43
CA THR A 5 12.55 -10.98 14.89
C THR A 5 11.75 -10.14 13.91
N LEU A 6 11.66 -8.84 14.20
CA LEU A 6 11.07 -7.85 13.31
C LEU A 6 12.21 -7.03 12.69
N GLU A 7 12.39 -7.15 11.38
CA GLU A 7 13.32 -6.32 10.61
C GLU A 7 12.56 -5.12 10.03
N THR A 8 13.16 -3.92 10.13
CA THR A 8 12.65 -2.71 9.48
C THR A 8 13.80 -2.03 8.73
N ARG A 9 13.55 -1.62 7.49
CA ARG A 9 14.51 -0.88 6.66
C ARG A 9 13.94 0.46 6.26
N TYR A 10 14.83 1.43 6.12
CA TYR A 10 14.50 2.81 5.83
C TYR A 10 15.25 3.31 4.58
N ASP A 11 14.69 4.30 3.89
CA ASP A 11 15.43 5.10 2.91
C ASP A 11 16.19 6.26 3.58
N PRO A 12 16.98 7.06 2.83
CA PRO A 12 17.72 8.19 3.40
C PRO A 12 16.86 9.31 4.00
N ALA A 13 15.59 9.42 3.61
CA ALA A 13 14.64 10.37 4.20
C ALA A 13 14.04 9.83 5.52
N GLY A 14 14.42 8.62 5.94
CA GLY A 14 13.94 7.99 7.17
C GLY A 14 12.58 7.30 7.01
N ARG A 15 12.11 7.11 5.77
CA ARG A 15 10.84 6.42 5.50
C ARG A 15 11.02 4.92 5.47
N ILE A 16 10.05 4.17 5.97
CA ILE A 16 10.09 2.70 5.94
C ILE A 16 9.94 2.21 4.49
N VAL A 17 10.92 1.46 3.99
CA VAL A 17 10.85 0.79 2.68
C VAL A 17 10.57 -0.71 2.80
N MET A 18 10.82 -1.30 3.97
CA MET A 18 10.51 -2.69 4.25
C MET A 18 10.27 -2.92 5.74
N ARG A 19 9.29 -3.77 6.06
CA ARG A 19 9.08 -4.35 7.39
C ARG A 19 8.79 -5.83 7.26
N ARG A 20 9.57 -6.68 7.95
CA ARG A 20 9.53 -8.14 7.82
C ARG A 20 9.49 -8.84 9.16
N SER A 21 8.62 -9.82 9.29
CA SER A 21 8.58 -10.82 10.37
C SER A 21 8.73 -12.22 9.79
N ALA A 22 8.61 -13.25 10.64
CA ALA A 22 8.62 -14.65 10.20
C ALA A 22 7.47 -15.02 9.25
N VAL A 23 6.34 -14.30 9.31
CA VAL A 23 5.11 -14.64 8.59
C VAL A 23 4.66 -13.58 7.59
N LEU A 24 5.24 -12.38 7.64
CA LEU A 24 4.81 -11.26 6.82
C LEU A 24 5.98 -10.37 6.42
N GLU A 25 6.06 -10.02 5.15
CA GLU A 25 6.93 -8.97 4.63
C GLU A 25 6.08 -7.92 3.91
N ARG A 26 6.29 -6.65 4.26
CA ARG A 26 5.67 -5.51 3.60
C ARG A 26 6.76 -4.59 3.06
N ARG A 27 6.61 -4.14 1.81
CA ARG A 27 7.53 -3.21 1.15
C ARG A 27 6.77 -2.01 0.61
N TYR A 28 7.46 -0.87 0.56
CA TYR A 28 6.90 0.40 0.12
C TYR A 28 7.79 1.07 -0.92
N LEU A 29 7.16 1.69 -1.92
CA LEU A 29 7.79 2.68 -2.79
C LEU A 29 7.15 4.03 -2.51
N TRP A 30 7.98 5.05 -2.49
CA TRP A 30 7.61 6.43 -2.18
C TRP A 30 7.92 7.32 -3.37
N ASP A 31 7.14 8.36 -3.59
CA ASP A 31 7.48 9.45 -4.50
C ASP A 31 8.34 10.54 -3.81
N GLY A 32 8.65 11.60 -4.56
CA GLY A 32 9.39 12.76 -4.06
C GLY A 32 8.58 13.68 -3.14
N LEU A 33 7.28 13.45 -2.96
CA LEU A 33 6.38 14.21 -2.10
C LEU A 33 6.02 13.46 -0.81
N ASP A 34 6.77 12.39 -0.48
CA ASP A 34 6.53 11.56 0.71
C ASP A 34 5.26 10.71 0.66
N GLN A 35 4.80 10.35 -0.54
CA GLN A 35 3.58 9.57 -0.74
C GLN A 35 3.91 8.15 -1.18
N VAL A 36 3.22 7.16 -0.60
CA VAL A 36 3.39 5.74 -0.98
C VAL A 36 2.76 5.51 -2.35
N THR A 37 3.56 5.30 -3.39
CA THR A 37 3.05 4.99 -4.73
C THR A 37 2.78 3.50 -4.93
N GLN A 38 3.46 2.64 -4.18
CA GLN A 38 3.27 1.20 -4.25
C GLN A 38 3.50 0.54 -2.90
N GLN A 39 2.66 -0.46 -2.61
CA GLN A 39 2.83 -1.37 -1.50
C GLN A 39 2.83 -2.80 -2.00
N MET A 40 3.79 -3.61 -1.52
CA MET A 40 3.85 -5.04 -1.78
C MET A 40 3.78 -5.81 -0.46
N LEU A 41 3.01 -6.89 -0.44
CA LEU A 41 2.86 -7.78 0.70
C LEU A 41 3.20 -9.21 0.28
N ALA A 42 4.03 -9.86 1.08
CA ALA A 42 4.26 -11.30 1.00
C ALA A 42 3.91 -11.91 2.37
N SER A 43 2.93 -12.82 2.43
CA SER A 43 2.62 -13.59 3.64
C SER A 43 3.07 -15.03 3.47
N ALA A 44 3.56 -15.65 4.55
CA ALA A 44 3.70 -17.09 4.60
C ALA A 44 2.35 -17.69 5.01
N GLU A 45 1.79 -18.54 4.15
CA GLU A 45 0.53 -19.21 4.46
C GLU A 45 0.78 -20.37 5.45
N PRO A 46 -0.01 -20.50 6.53
CA PRO A 46 0.24 -21.47 7.59
C PRO A 46 -0.01 -22.92 7.16
N ASP A 47 -0.79 -23.15 6.11
CA ASP A 47 -1.14 -24.48 5.59
C ASP A 47 -0.10 -25.03 4.60
N GLY A 48 0.97 -24.27 4.31
CA GLY A 48 2.06 -24.73 3.44
C GLY A 48 1.78 -24.58 1.94
N SER A 49 0.71 -23.88 1.55
CA SER A 49 0.42 -23.59 0.13
C SER A 49 1.42 -22.65 -0.55
N GLY A 50 2.50 -22.26 0.14
CA GLY A 50 3.51 -21.31 -0.34
C GLY A 50 3.18 -19.86 0.04
N PRO A 51 4.08 -18.91 -0.23
CA PRO A 51 3.85 -17.52 0.10
C PRO A 51 2.78 -16.88 -0.79
N ALA A 52 1.83 -16.16 -0.19
CA ALA A 52 0.87 -15.35 -0.92
C ALA A 52 1.43 -13.95 -1.17
N PHE A 53 1.28 -13.45 -2.40
CA PHE A 53 1.76 -12.13 -2.81
C PHE A 53 0.59 -11.23 -3.21
N SER A 54 0.60 -9.99 -2.74
CA SER A 54 -0.30 -8.95 -3.21
C SER A 54 0.41 -7.63 -3.41
N GLN A 55 -0.09 -6.84 -4.36
CA GLN A 55 0.44 -5.52 -4.68
C GLN A 55 -0.72 -4.52 -4.76
N GLN A 56 -0.46 -3.32 -4.26
CA GLN A 56 -1.33 -2.16 -4.40
C GLN A 56 -0.53 -0.98 -4.96
N ARG A 57 -1.13 -0.22 -5.86
CA ARG A 57 -0.59 1.05 -6.38
C ARG A 57 -1.54 2.19 -6.04
N PHE A 58 -0.98 3.36 -5.79
CA PHE A 58 -1.72 4.52 -5.35
C PHE A 58 -1.36 5.74 -6.20
N GLY A 59 -2.37 6.55 -6.52
CA GLY A 59 -2.24 7.83 -7.20
C GLY A 59 -2.84 8.94 -6.35
N TYR A 60 -2.22 10.12 -6.38
CA TYR A 60 -2.57 11.26 -5.55
C TYR A 60 -2.77 12.51 -6.39
N ASP A 61 -3.61 13.44 -5.92
CA ASP A 61 -3.70 14.79 -6.48
C ASP A 61 -2.60 15.72 -5.92
N ALA A 62 -2.57 16.96 -6.39
CA ALA A 62 -1.60 17.97 -5.95
C ALA A 62 -1.76 18.40 -4.47
N ALA A 63 -2.91 18.11 -3.85
CA ALA A 63 -3.16 18.37 -2.43
C ALA A 63 -2.76 17.16 -1.55
N GLY A 64 -2.27 16.07 -2.16
CA GLY A 64 -1.88 14.84 -1.46
C GLY A 64 -3.05 13.91 -1.15
N GLN A 65 -4.21 14.12 -1.77
CA GLN A 65 -5.39 13.27 -1.57
C GLN A 65 -5.32 12.06 -2.49
N LEU A 66 -5.61 10.87 -1.96
CA LEU A 66 -5.62 9.62 -2.74
C LEU A 66 -6.74 9.64 -3.78
N THR A 67 -6.42 9.73 -5.07
CA THR A 67 -7.41 9.76 -6.16
C THR A 67 -7.55 8.42 -6.89
N GLN A 68 -6.58 7.52 -6.76
CA GLN A 68 -6.59 6.22 -7.42
C GLN A 68 -5.98 5.14 -6.53
N ARG A 69 -6.60 3.96 -6.49
CA ARG A 69 -6.02 2.75 -5.91
C ARG A 69 -6.20 1.58 -6.87
N ILE A 70 -5.11 0.88 -7.18
CA ILE A 70 -5.16 -0.35 -7.99
C ILE A 70 -4.70 -1.50 -7.11
N ALA A 71 -5.55 -2.50 -6.90
CA ALA A 71 -5.27 -3.67 -6.07
C ALA A 71 -5.85 -4.94 -6.71
N ALA A 72 -5.04 -6.00 -6.83
CA ALA A 72 -5.47 -7.28 -7.41
C ALA A 72 -6.20 -7.13 -8.78
N GLY A 73 -5.71 -6.22 -9.63
CA GLY A 73 -6.30 -5.93 -10.93
C GLY A 73 -7.59 -5.09 -10.91
N ARG A 74 -8.09 -4.68 -9.74
CA ARG A 74 -9.22 -3.76 -9.60
C ARG A 74 -8.73 -2.34 -9.39
N GLU A 75 -9.32 -1.40 -10.12
CA GLU A 75 -9.09 0.02 -9.96
C GLU A 75 -10.26 0.66 -9.21
N GLU A 76 -9.93 1.50 -8.25
CA GLU A 76 -10.84 2.37 -7.52
C GLU A 76 -10.39 3.82 -7.73
N ARG A 77 -11.35 4.71 -8.00
CA ARG A 77 -11.11 6.15 -8.17
C ARG A 77 -11.87 6.93 -7.11
N PHE A 78 -11.27 8.02 -6.67
CA PHE A 78 -11.79 8.88 -5.62
C PHE A 78 -11.75 10.33 -6.08
N SER A 79 -12.81 11.06 -5.74
CA SER A 79 -12.97 12.49 -6.04
C SER A 79 -13.24 13.26 -4.76
N TYR A 80 -12.77 14.50 -4.72
CA TYR A 80 -12.88 15.40 -3.58
C TYR A 80 -13.39 16.76 -4.03
N ASP A 81 -14.16 17.45 -3.19
CA ASP A 81 -14.49 18.86 -3.39
C ASP A 81 -13.36 19.77 -2.87
N PRO A 82 -13.38 21.08 -3.17
CA PRO A 82 -12.34 22.01 -2.73
C PRO A 82 -12.14 22.10 -1.21
N ALA A 83 -13.16 21.78 -0.40
CA ALA A 83 -13.03 21.71 1.05
C ALA A 83 -12.43 20.38 1.54
N GLY A 84 -12.07 19.45 0.63
CA GLY A 84 -11.43 18.17 0.94
C GLY A 84 -12.41 17.06 1.34
N ASN A 85 -13.72 17.26 1.17
CA ASN A 85 -14.69 16.20 1.40
C ASN A 85 -14.71 15.28 0.18
N ARG A 86 -14.71 13.98 0.44
CA ARG A 86 -14.85 12.98 -0.62
C ARG A 86 -16.24 13.08 -1.24
N THR A 87 -16.30 13.34 -2.54
CA THR A 87 -17.54 13.51 -3.32
C THR A 87 -17.95 12.24 -4.07
N ASP A 88 -17.06 11.24 -4.15
CA ASP A 88 -17.42 9.93 -4.68
C ASP A 88 -18.39 9.20 -3.75
N THR A 89 -19.61 8.98 -4.22
CA THR A 89 -20.60 8.10 -3.59
C THR A 89 -20.18 6.65 -3.78
N ARG A 90 -19.53 6.06 -2.77
CA ARG A 90 -19.29 4.60 -2.63
C ARG A 90 -19.08 3.86 -3.96
N GLY A 91 -17.92 4.05 -4.57
CA GLY A 91 -17.34 3.05 -5.47
C GLY A 91 -18.09 2.87 -6.78
N GLN A 92 -17.96 3.83 -7.69
CA GLN A 92 -18.21 3.54 -9.09
C GLN A 92 -17.06 2.68 -9.63
N VAL A 93 -17.21 1.35 -9.48
CA VAL A 93 -16.41 0.38 -10.24
C VAL A 93 -16.83 0.53 -11.69
N VAL A 94 -15.99 1.21 -12.49
CA VAL A 94 -16.21 1.31 -13.93
C VAL A 94 -15.72 -0.01 -14.52
N TRP A 95 -16.67 -0.85 -14.94
CA TRP A 95 -16.42 -2.15 -15.58
C TRP A 95 -16.09 -1.97 -17.06
#